data_AF-A0A9X7M117-F1
#
_entry.id   AF-A0A9X7M117-F1
#
_cell.length_a   1.000
_cell.length_b   1.000
_cell.length_c   1.000
_cell.angle_alpha   90.00
_cell.angle_beta   90.00
_cell.angle_gamma   90.00
#
_symmetry.space_group_name_H-M   'P 1'
#
loop_
_entity.id
_entity.type
_entity.pdbx_description
1 polymer ?
#
loop_
_entity_poly.entity_id
_entity_poly.type
_entity_poly.pdbx_seq_one_letter_code
_entity_poly.pdbx_strand_id
1 'polypeptide(L)'
;MDIQEVSRAVQAIRAEENENGILSIRGNEVHLSNETFEWVLGENKVKPIIASRESEEVPYEVAFISENVVYYSLYTLERMEEKIGGIPNSRKLNGTWKLS
;
A
#
# COMPACT_ATOMS: atom_id res chain seq x y z
N MET A 1 -2.57 -1.92 34.73
CA MET A 1 -2.80 -2.17 33.31
C MET A 1 -2.89 -3.67 33.10
N ASP A 2 -4.10 -4.17 32.96
CA ASP A 2 -4.35 -5.59 32.70
C ASP A 2 -4.40 -5.88 31.18
N ILE A 3 -4.43 -7.16 30.82
CA ILE A 3 -4.45 -7.59 29.41
C ILE A 3 -5.71 -7.14 28.65
N GLN A 4 -6.83 -6.91 29.34
CA GLN A 4 -8.07 -6.41 28.73
C GLN A 4 -7.97 -4.92 28.45
N GLU A 5 -7.38 -4.13 29.34
CA GLU A 5 -7.09 -2.70 29.11
C GLU A 5 -6.11 -2.54 27.94
N VAL A 6 -5.05 -3.35 27.89
CA VAL A 6 -4.11 -3.38 26.76
C VAL A 6 -4.84 -3.74 25.46
N SER A 7 -5.71 -4.75 25.48
CA SER A 7 -6.47 -5.17 24.28
C SER A 7 -7.40 -4.09 23.76
N ARG A 8 -8.09 -3.35 24.66
CA ARG A 8 -8.97 -2.25 24.28
C ARG A 8 -8.18 -1.08 23.69
N ALA A 9 -7.05 -0.72 24.28
CA ALA A 9 -6.17 0.32 23.74
C ALA A 9 -5.67 -0.07 22.34
N VAL A 10 -5.23 -1.32 22.15
CA VAL A 10 -4.80 -1.83 20.85
C VAL A 10 -5.94 -1.83 19.83
N GLN A 11 -7.17 -2.21 20.22
CA GLN A 11 -8.32 -2.18 19.31
C GLN A 11 -8.72 -0.76 18.91
N ALA A 12 -8.66 0.20 19.84
CA ALA A 12 -8.95 1.60 19.56
C ALA A 12 -7.92 2.19 18.57
N ILE A 13 -6.63 1.93 18.81
CA ILE A 13 -5.54 2.35 17.91
C ILE A 13 -5.73 1.73 16.52
N ARG A 14 -6.03 0.42 16.44
CA ARG A 14 -6.28 -0.26 15.16
C ARG A 14 -7.50 0.28 14.40
N ALA A 15 -8.53 0.72 15.11
CA ALA A 15 -9.72 1.29 14.47
C ALA A 15 -9.37 2.63 13.79
N GLU A 16 -8.61 3.49 14.46
CA GLU A 16 -8.16 4.79 13.95
C GLU A 16 -7.07 4.64 12.86
N GLU A 17 -6.18 3.66 12.99
CA GLU A 17 -5.19 3.26 11.99
C GLU A 17 -5.84 2.80 10.67
N ASN A 18 -6.94 2.03 10.75
CA ASN A 18 -7.70 1.58 9.60
C ASN A 18 -8.39 2.72 8.84
N GLU A 19 -8.80 3.80 9.51
CA GLU A 19 -9.44 4.96 8.85
C GLU A 19 -8.43 5.79 8.04
N ASN A 20 -7.19 5.88 8.52
CA ASN A 20 -6.12 6.63 7.84
C ASN A 20 -5.31 5.77 6.85
N GLY A 21 -5.58 4.46 6.79
CA GLY A 21 -4.85 3.49 5.97
C GLY A 21 -3.41 3.28 6.40
N ILE A 22 -3.09 3.55 7.67
CA ILE A 22 -1.80 3.21 8.28
C ILE A 22 -1.96 1.81 8.89
N LEU A 23 -1.17 0.85 8.42
CA LEU A 23 -1.28 -0.54 8.86
C LEU A 23 -0.30 -0.87 9.99
N SER A 24 0.87 -0.23 10.03
CA SER A 24 1.81 -0.33 11.15
C SER A 24 2.91 0.73 11.06
N ILE A 25 3.47 1.11 12.21
CA ILE A 25 4.67 1.95 12.30
C ILE A 25 5.77 1.18 13.03
N ARG A 26 6.97 1.13 12.44
CA ARG A 26 8.15 0.46 13.00
C ARG A 26 9.37 1.35 12.85
N GLY A 27 9.78 2.01 13.92
CA GLY A 27 10.86 2.99 13.85
C GLY A 27 10.49 4.13 12.89
N ASN A 28 11.27 4.30 11.81
CA ASN A 28 10.99 5.28 10.76
C ASN A 28 10.27 4.68 9.54
N GLU A 29 9.77 3.44 9.64
CA GLU A 29 9.02 2.77 8.58
C GLU A 29 7.52 2.83 8.85
N VAL A 30 6.75 3.22 7.85
CA VAL A 30 5.29 3.30 7.90
C VAL A 30 4.71 2.40 6.82
N HIS A 31 4.06 1.34 7.26
CA HIS A 31 3.32 0.43 6.40
C HIS A 31 1.94 1.03 6.14
N LEU A 32 1.63 1.26 4.86
CA LEU A 32 0.35 1.81 4.43
C LEU A 32 -0.46 0.76 3.66
N SER A 33 -1.79 0.93 3.65
CA SER A 33 -2.65 0.28 2.68
C SER A 33 -2.23 0.68 1.26
N ASN A 34 -2.56 -0.14 0.26
CA ASN A 34 -2.21 0.19 -1.12
C ASN A 34 -2.88 1.51 -1.56
N GLU A 35 -4.14 1.74 -1.17
CA GLU A 35 -4.88 2.96 -1.48
C GLU A 35 -4.18 4.22 -0.95
N THR A 36 -3.85 4.23 0.35
CA THR A 36 -3.17 5.37 0.97
C THR A 36 -1.77 5.54 0.39
N PHE A 37 -1.04 4.45 0.17
CA PHE A 37 0.28 4.51 -0.43
C PHE A 37 0.26 5.10 -1.83
N GLU A 38 -0.64 4.64 -2.72
CA GLU A 38 -0.80 5.16 -4.08
C GLU A 38 -1.09 6.66 -4.08
N TRP A 39 -1.97 7.11 -3.17
CA TRP A 39 -2.30 8.52 -3.04
C TRP A 39 -1.10 9.36 -2.60
N VAL A 40 -0.42 8.97 -1.51
CA VAL A 40 0.76 9.71 -1.00
C VAL A 40 1.91 9.68 -2.00
N LEU A 41 2.12 8.56 -2.69
CA LEU A 41 3.14 8.45 -3.74
C LEU A 41 2.87 9.44 -4.88
N GLY A 42 1.61 9.56 -5.30
CA GLY A 42 1.17 10.51 -6.33
C GLY A 42 1.41 11.97 -5.94
N GLU A 43 1.14 12.33 -4.69
CA GLU A 43 1.39 13.68 -4.15
C GLU A 43 2.88 14.02 -4.11
N ASN A 44 3.72 13.08 -3.68
CA ASN A 44 5.17 13.30 -3.57
C ASN A 44 5.89 13.30 -4.93
N LYS A 45 5.28 12.76 -5.99
CA LYS A 45 5.86 12.64 -7.35
C LYS A 45 7.25 11.99 -7.35
N VAL A 46 7.52 11.13 -6.38
CA VAL A 46 8.78 10.38 -6.25
C VAL A 46 8.65 9.06 -6.98
N LYS A 47 9.73 8.62 -7.64
CA LYS A 47 9.77 7.27 -8.20
C LYS A 47 9.99 6.27 -7.06
N PRO A 48 9.07 5.31 -6.84
CA PRO A 48 9.23 4.35 -5.77
C PRO A 48 10.32 3.33 -6.11
N ILE A 49 10.89 2.75 -5.06
CA ILE A 49 11.73 1.55 -5.10
C ILE A 49 10.79 0.34 -5.05
N ILE A 50 11.05 -0.65 -5.90
CA ILE A 50 10.29 -1.90 -5.95
C ILE A 50 11.23 -3.05 -5.63
N ALA A 51 10.93 -3.80 -4.57
CA ALA A 51 11.68 -4.97 -4.14
C ALA A 51 10.83 -6.24 -4.27
N SER A 52 11.43 -7.33 -4.74
CA SER A 52 10.81 -8.65 -4.73
C SER A 52 10.90 -9.28 -3.35
N ARG A 53 9.86 -10.01 -2.95
CA ARG A 53 9.77 -10.76 -1.69
C ARG A 53 9.50 -12.23 -1.97
N GLU A 54 9.76 -13.07 -0.98
CA GLU A 54 9.53 -14.52 -1.06
C GLU A 54 8.04 -14.91 -0.95
N SER A 55 7.14 -13.95 -0.68
CA SER A 55 5.70 -14.22 -0.55
C SER A 55 5.05 -14.44 -1.92
N GLU A 56 4.33 -15.56 -2.08
CA GLU A 56 3.55 -15.82 -3.30
C GLU A 56 2.31 -14.91 -3.42
N GLU A 57 1.70 -14.51 -2.29
CA GLU A 57 0.50 -13.68 -2.28
C GLU A 57 0.82 -12.21 -2.53
N VAL A 58 1.86 -11.70 -1.88
CA VAL A 58 2.32 -10.31 -1.98
C VAL A 58 3.82 -10.26 -2.31
N PRO A 59 4.20 -10.63 -3.55
CA PRO A 59 5.59 -10.79 -3.96
C PRO A 59 6.34 -9.47 -4.13
N TYR A 60 5.67 -8.33 -3.99
CA TYR A 60 6.28 -7.03 -4.18
C TYR A 60 6.14 -6.15 -2.94
N GLU A 61 7.20 -5.43 -2.62
CA GLU A 61 7.17 -4.29 -1.72
C GLU A 61 7.55 -3.06 -2.51
N VAL A 62 6.73 -2.02 -2.35
CA VAL A 62 6.91 -0.74 -3.01
C VAL A 62 7.13 0.29 -1.92
N ALA A 63 8.22 1.05 -2.01
CA ALA A 63 8.60 2.00 -0.98
C ALA A 63 9.14 3.30 -1.56
N PHE A 64 8.99 4.39 -0.81
CA PHE A 64 9.70 5.65 -1.07
C PHE A 64 10.07 6.32 0.25
N ILE A 65 11.04 7.22 0.18
CA ILE A 65 11.53 7.96 1.34
C ILE A 65 11.09 9.42 1.20
N SER A 66 10.47 9.96 2.24
CA SER A 66 10.17 11.39 2.36
C SER A 66 10.40 11.82 3.80
N GLU A 67 11.04 12.97 4.01
CA GLU A 67 11.32 13.53 5.34
C GLU A 67 11.96 12.55 6.35
N ASN A 68 12.90 11.71 5.89
CA ASN A 68 13.55 10.64 6.66
C ASN A 68 12.63 9.49 7.14
N VAL A 69 11.40 9.44 6.63
CA VAL A 69 10.43 8.36 6.85
C VAL A 69 10.38 7.48 5.60
N VAL A 70 10.41 6.16 5.80
CA VAL A 70 10.19 5.16 4.75
C VAL A 70 8.72 4.82 4.73
N TYR A 71 8.03 5.14 3.65
CA TYR A 71 6.67 4.69 3.42
C TYR A 71 6.73 3.46 2.53
N TYR A 72 6.01 2.41 2.89
CA TYR A 72 5.97 1.19 2.09
C TYR A 72 4.58 0.55 2.09
N SER A 73 4.33 -0.25 1.05
CA SER A 73 3.14 -1.08 0.95
C SER A 73 3.43 -2.35 0.16
N LEU A 74 2.67 -3.40 0.44
CA LEU A 74 2.85 -4.73 -0.12
C LEU A 74 1.84 -4.98 -1.23
N TYR A 75 2.31 -5.46 -2.38
CA TYR A 75 1.47 -5.61 -3.56
C TYR A 75 1.42 -7.05 -4.07
N THR A 76 0.24 -7.42 -4.53
CA THR A 76 0.03 -8.56 -5.42
C THR A 76 0.58 -8.24 -6.82
N LEU A 77 0.81 -9.27 -7.63
CA LEU A 77 1.17 -9.08 -9.04
C LEU A 77 0.11 -8.29 -9.81
N GLU A 78 -1.18 -8.63 -9.63
CA GLU A 78 -2.29 -7.95 -10.31
C GLU A 78 -2.28 -6.44 -10.02
N ARG A 79 -2.14 -6.05 -8.75
CA ARG A 79 -2.19 -4.63 -8.38
C ARG A 79 -0.93 -3.88 -8.83
N MET A 80 0.24 -4.52 -8.83
CA MET A 80 1.45 -3.94 -9.40
C MET A 80 1.26 -3.58 -10.87
N GLU A 81 0.73 -4.50 -11.67
CA GLU A 81 0.49 -4.27 -13.10
C GLU A 81 -0.50 -3.11 -13.31
N GLU A 82 -1.61 -3.10 -12.55
CA GLU A 82 -2.68 -2.11 -12.69
C GLU A 82 -2.27 -0.69 -12.24
N LYS A 83 -1.48 -0.55 -11.17
CA LYS A 83 -1.28 0.74 -10.48
C LYS A 83 0.13 1.32 -10.57
N ILE A 84 1.15 0.46 -10.65
CA ILE A 84 2.57 0.89 -10.54
C ILE A 84 3.32 0.65 -11.85
N GLY A 85 3.06 -0.48 -12.53
CA GLY A 85 3.67 -0.86 -13.79
C GLY A 85 3.13 -0.12 -15.00
N GLY A 86 2.00 0.59 -14.85
CA GLY A 86 1.42 1.42 -15.90
C GLY A 86 0.95 0.63 -17.14
N ILE A 87 0.81 -0.69 -17.03
CA ILE A 87 0.17 -1.51 -18.05
C ILE A 87 -1.28 -1.65 -17.59
N PRO A 88 -2.24 -0.89 -18.16
CA PRO A 88 -3.64 -1.13 -17.87
C PRO A 88 -3.88 -2.60 -18.15
N ASN A 89 -4.46 -3.32 -17.18
CA ASN A 89 -4.83 -4.71 -17.34
C ASN A 89 -5.86 -4.80 -18.48
N SER A 90 -5.36 -4.90 -19.71
CA SER A 90 -6.14 -4.88 -20.94
C SER A 90 -7.04 -6.11 -21.05
N ARG A 91 -6.88 -7.09 -20.14
CA ARG A 91 -7.81 -8.21 -19.96
C ARG A 91 -9.15 -7.81 -19.35
N LYS A 92 -9.31 -6.60 -18.79
CA LYS A 92 -10.62 -6.02 -18.42
C LYS A 92 -11.20 -5.08 -19.49
N LEU A 93 -10.50 -4.83 -20.61
CA LEU A 93 -11.01 -4.07 -21.77
C LEU A 93 -11.72 -4.97 -22.79
N ASN A 94 -12.39 -6.04 -22.36
CA ASN A 94 -13.38 -6.75 -23.19
C ASN A 94 -14.77 -6.09 -23.04
N GLY A 95 -14.81 -4.78 -23.28
CA GLY A 95 -16.01 -3.97 -23.28
C GLY A 95 -15.89 -2.90 -24.36
N THR A 96 -16.17 -3.31 -25.60
CA THR A 96 -16.57 -2.48 -26.76
C THR A 96 -16.14 -1.00 -26.74
N TRP A 97 -15.01 -0.70 -27.38
CA TRP A 97 -14.85 0.56 -28.10
C TRP A 97 -14.96 0.25 -29.59
N LYS A 98 -16.19 0.32 -30.11
CA LYS A 98 -16.38 0.53 -31.56
C LYS A 98 -16.09 2.01 -31.81
N LEU A 99 -14.95 2.29 -32.44
CA LEU A 99 -14.74 3.57 -33.11
C LEU A 99 -15.67 3.61 -34.33
N SER A 100 -16.63 4.53 -34.29
CA SER A 100 -17.34 5.06 -35.46
C SER A 100 -16.85 6.47 -35.72
#